data_AF-X1L5T8-F1
#
_entry.id   AF-X1L5T8-F1
#
_cell.length_a   1.000
_cell.length_b   1.000
_cell.length_c   1.000
_cell.angle_alpha   90.00
_cell.angle_beta   90.00
_cell.angle_gamma   90.00
#
_symmetry.space_group_name_H-M   'P 1'
#
loop_
_entity.id
_entity.type
_entity.pdbx_description
1 polymer ?
#
loop_
_entity_poly.entity_id
_entity_poly.type
_entity_poly.pdbx_seq_one_letter_code
_entity_poly.pdbx_strand_id
1 'polypeptide(L)'
;MALEFVQDAINLSGLTGSKLKSGLIGEYYPFWWNITSGGKSAKHEWATAIIELDAATGEIYIKDSKEIILGSSGHALDLKCNGGNKRNLKIVLVEKDVKCFSHLKKVISKRWPKVDIAKAEGPLRSNRSNIFLMNVELDEALSNIAQLHLGNSLFFFDPLRSVTYETVEK
;
A
#
# COMPACT_ATOMS: atom_id res chain seq x y z
N MET A 1 -24.70 0.80 -5.13
CA MET A 1 -24.63 0.45 -6.57
C MET A 1 -24.00 -0.94 -6.69
N ALA A 2 -24.51 -1.78 -7.59
CA ALA A 2 -24.20 -3.21 -7.69
C ALA A 2 -22.92 -3.49 -8.50
N LEU A 3 -22.34 -4.69 -8.34
CA LEU A 3 -21.27 -5.20 -9.20
C LEU A 3 -21.69 -5.10 -10.67
N GLU A 4 -20.95 -4.34 -11.47
CA GLU A 4 -21.19 -4.23 -12.90
C GLU A 4 -20.08 -4.94 -13.66
N PHE A 5 -20.45 -5.76 -14.64
CA PHE A 5 -19.51 -6.29 -15.61
C PHE A 5 -19.29 -5.24 -16.69
N VAL A 6 -18.03 -4.84 -16.89
CA VAL A 6 -17.60 -4.01 -18.02
C VAL A 6 -16.72 -4.91 -18.89
N GLN A 7 -17.30 -5.44 -19.97
CA GLN A 7 -16.71 -6.53 -20.77
C GLN A 7 -16.47 -7.78 -19.91
N ASP A 8 -15.30 -8.43 -20.02
CA ASP A 8 -14.91 -9.59 -19.22
C ASP A 8 -14.38 -9.22 -17.81
N ALA A 9 -14.41 -7.93 -17.46
CA ALA A 9 -13.90 -7.44 -16.18
C ALA A 9 -15.06 -7.05 -15.24
N ILE A 10 -14.94 -7.46 -13.98
CA ILE A 10 -15.85 -7.00 -12.93
C ILE A 10 -15.38 -5.62 -12.46
N ASN A 11 -16.21 -4.61 -12.66
CA ASN A 11 -16.02 -3.29 -12.07
C ASN A 11 -16.35 -3.35 -10.58
N LEU A 12 -15.31 -3.50 -9.78
CA LEU A 12 -15.37 -3.48 -8.31
C LEU A 12 -15.38 -2.03 -7.79
N SER A 13 -16.45 -1.30 -8.10
CA SER A 13 -16.74 0.02 -7.53
C SER A 13 -17.87 -0.06 -6.48
N GLY A 14 -18.04 1.00 -5.67
CA GLY A 14 -19.05 1.04 -4.60
C GLY A 14 -18.76 0.14 -3.40
N LEU A 15 -19.70 0.10 -2.43
CA LEU A 15 -19.55 -0.61 -1.14
C LEU A 15 -19.09 -2.07 -1.30
N THR A 16 -19.78 -2.85 -2.14
CA THR A 16 -19.46 -4.28 -2.33
C THR A 16 -18.09 -4.46 -2.99
N GLY A 17 -17.78 -3.67 -4.02
CA GLY A 17 -16.50 -3.71 -4.71
C GLY A 17 -15.33 -3.33 -3.80
N SER A 18 -15.47 -2.26 -3.02
CA SER A 18 -14.46 -1.82 -2.06
C SER A 18 -14.23 -2.84 -0.93
N LYS A 19 -15.29 -3.44 -0.40
CA LYS A 19 -15.17 -4.49 0.62
C LYS A 19 -14.51 -5.75 0.05
N LEU A 20 -14.89 -6.19 -1.14
CA LEU A 20 -14.27 -7.35 -1.78
C LEU A 20 -12.79 -7.11 -2.09
N LYS A 21 -12.45 -5.96 -2.68
CA LYS A 21 -11.06 -5.55 -2.94
C LYS A 21 -10.23 -5.54 -1.66
N SER A 22 -10.73 -4.88 -0.61
CA SER A 22 -10.03 -4.78 0.66
C SER A 22 -9.86 -6.15 1.34
N GLY A 23 -10.89 -7.01 1.29
CA GLY A 23 -10.81 -8.39 1.79
C GLY A 23 -9.74 -9.20 1.06
N LEU A 24 -9.77 -9.18 -0.28
CA LEU A 24 -8.79 -9.87 -1.11
C LEU A 24 -7.36 -9.37 -0.83
N ILE A 25 -7.15 -8.06 -0.78
CA ILE A 25 -5.82 -7.49 -0.50
C ILE A 25 -5.33 -7.87 0.91
N GLY A 26 -6.23 -7.86 1.90
CA GLY A 26 -5.93 -8.25 3.27
C GLY A 26 -5.44 -9.69 3.40
N GLU A 27 -5.90 -10.60 2.55
CA GLU A 27 -5.40 -11.98 2.47
C GLU A 27 -4.17 -12.12 1.58
N TYR A 28 -4.10 -11.32 0.52
CA TYR A 28 -3.05 -11.38 -0.49
C TYR A 28 -1.66 -11.04 0.06
N TYR A 29 -1.51 -9.96 0.83
CA TYR A 29 -0.20 -9.57 1.34
C TYR A 29 0.41 -10.56 2.34
N PRO A 30 -0.33 -11.08 3.34
CA PRO A 30 0.18 -12.17 4.19
C PRO A 30 0.58 -13.42 3.40
N PHE A 31 -0.23 -13.82 2.41
CA PHE A 31 0.09 -14.96 1.55
C PHE A 31 1.40 -14.72 0.79
N TRP A 32 1.53 -13.58 0.14
CA TRP A 32 2.72 -13.22 -0.62
C TRP A 32 3.96 -13.16 0.27
N TRP A 33 3.88 -12.52 1.43
CA TRP A 33 4.96 -12.47 2.41
C TRP A 33 5.48 -13.85 2.80
N ASN A 34 4.59 -14.81 3.05
CA ASN A 34 4.97 -16.16 3.43
C ASN A 34 5.81 -16.88 2.36
N ILE A 35 5.64 -16.52 1.09
CA ILE A 35 6.40 -17.09 -0.02
C ILE A 35 7.72 -16.34 -0.18
N THR A 36 7.66 -15.01 -0.27
CA THR A 36 8.81 -14.20 -0.71
C THR A 36 9.86 -13.96 0.36
N SER A 37 9.51 -14.12 1.63
CA SER A 37 10.48 -14.08 2.71
C SER A 37 11.21 -15.41 2.94
N GLY A 38 10.90 -16.46 2.16
CA GLY A 38 11.34 -17.85 2.38
C GLY A 38 10.56 -18.59 3.46
N GLY A 39 9.48 -17.98 3.95
CA GLY A 39 8.53 -18.56 4.90
C GLY A 39 9.17 -19.13 6.16
N LYS A 40 8.52 -20.16 6.72
CA LYS A 40 9.03 -20.86 7.91
C LYS A 40 10.39 -21.53 7.66
N SER A 41 10.63 -22.03 6.45
CA SER A 41 11.85 -22.76 6.10
C SER A 41 13.12 -21.91 6.24
N ALA A 42 13.05 -20.64 5.86
CA ALA A 42 14.12 -19.66 5.99
C ALA A 42 13.86 -18.66 7.14
N LYS A 43 12.95 -18.97 8.09
CA LYS A 43 12.58 -18.12 9.22
C LYS A 43 12.23 -16.67 8.85
N HIS A 44 11.69 -16.47 7.64
CA HIS A 44 11.40 -15.16 7.08
C HIS A 44 12.62 -14.21 6.97
N GLU A 45 13.82 -14.76 6.74
CA GLU A 45 15.07 -13.97 6.70
C GLU A 45 15.30 -13.23 5.39
N TRP A 46 14.67 -13.62 4.29
CA TRP A 46 14.94 -13.01 2.99
C TRP A 46 14.45 -11.56 2.92
N ALA A 47 15.26 -10.70 2.30
CA ALA A 47 14.89 -9.33 2.00
C ALA A 47 13.66 -9.32 1.09
N THR A 48 12.64 -8.60 1.52
CA THR A 48 11.34 -8.58 0.86
C THR A 48 10.74 -7.19 0.95
N ALA A 49 10.02 -6.73 -0.09
CA ALA A 49 9.40 -5.41 -0.10
C ALA A 49 7.99 -5.42 -0.70
N ILE A 50 7.10 -4.59 -0.15
CA ILE A 50 5.83 -4.19 -0.78
C ILE A 50 5.96 -2.72 -1.13
N ILE A 51 5.69 -2.38 -2.39
CA ILE A 51 5.80 -1.04 -2.95
C ILE A 51 4.41 -0.63 -3.45
N GLU A 52 3.82 0.37 -2.81
CA GLU A 52 2.56 0.99 -3.23
C GLU A 52 2.90 2.29 -3.95
N LEU A 53 2.71 2.31 -5.27
CA LEU A 53 3.04 3.46 -6.12
C LEU A 53 1.94 4.54 -6.16
N ASP A 54 0.77 4.24 -5.58
CA ASP A 54 -0.36 5.14 -5.34
C ASP A 54 -0.98 4.75 -3.98
N ALA A 55 -0.35 5.22 -2.91
CA ALA A 55 -0.72 4.84 -1.55
C ALA A 55 -2.02 5.52 -1.08
N ALA A 56 -2.47 6.60 -1.72
CA ALA A 56 -3.54 7.48 -1.29
C ALA A 56 -3.50 7.75 0.22
N THR A 57 -4.60 7.50 0.91
CA THR A 57 -4.83 7.86 2.30
C THR A 57 -4.57 6.71 3.27
N GLY A 58 -4.28 5.49 2.80
CA GLY A 58 -4.17 4.29 3.65
C GLY A 58 -5.50 3.65 4.04
N GLU A 59 -6.58 4.42 4.01
CA GLU A 59 -7.94 4.00 4.35
C GLU A 59 -8.92 4.40 3.25
N ILE A 60 -10.02 3.66 3.14
CA ILE A 60 -11.13 3.95 2.24
C ILE A 60 -12.37 4.23 3.09
N TYR A 61 -12.95 5.41 2.91
CA TYR A 61 -14.25 5.74 3.48
C TYR A 61 -15.38 5.25 2.56
N ILE A 62 -16.26 4.42 3.09
CA ILE A 62 -17.43 3.93 2.36
C ILE A 62 -18.65 4.75 2.78
N LYS A 63 -19.07 5.66 1.90
CA LYS A 63 -20.16 6.61 2.17
C LYS A 63 -21.48 5.92 2.52
N ASP A 64 -21.81 4.84 1.82
CA ASP A 64 -23.09 4.12 1.97
C ASP A 64 -23.25 3.53 3.37
N SER A 65 -22.19 2.92 3.92
CA SER A 65 -22.20 2.32 5.27
C SER A 65 -21.64 3.25 6.35
N LYS A 66 -21.06 4.39 5.96
CA LYS A 66 -20.30 5.31 6.83
C LYS A 66 -19.12 4.63 7.54
N GLU A 67 -18.57 3.58 6.94
CA GLU A 67 -17.46 2.81 7.50
C GLU A 67 -16.12 3.29 6.94
N ILE A 68 -15.05 3.08 7.71
CA ILE A 68 -13.67 3.25 7.26
C ILE A 68 -12.99 1.89 7.28
N ILE A 69 -12.51 1.45 6.11
CA ILE A 69 -11.76 0.20 5.96
C ILE A 69 -10.34 0.48 5.47
N LEU A 70 -9.45 -0.50 5.59
CA LEU A 70 -8.09 -0.35 5.06
C LEU A 70 -8.09 -0.42 3.53
N GLY A 71 -7.33 0.48 2.90
CA GLY A 71 -6.92 0.35 1.50
C GLY A 71 -5.72 -0.59 1.36
N SER A 72 -5.17 -0.69 0.15
CA SER A 72 -3.99 -1.53 -0.12
C SER A 72 -2.80 -1.13 0.75
N SER A 73 -2.39 0.14 0.69
CA SER A 73 -1.31 0.68 1.52
C SER A 73 -1.54 0.51 3.02
N GLY A 74 -2.80 0.60 3.46
CA GLY A 74 -3.20 0.32 4.82
C GLY A 74 -2.98 -1.13 5.22
N HIS A 75 -3.36 -2.09 4.38
CA HIS A 75 -3.11 -3.52 4.60
C HIS A 75 -1.61 -3.87 4.55
N ALA A 76 -0.83 -3.21 3.68
CA ALA A 76 0.62 -3.39 3.62
C ALA A 76 1.28 -2.96 4.95
N LEU A 77 0.86 -1.81 5.49
CA LEU A 77 1.32 -1.34 6.80
C LEU A 77 0.83 -2.22 7.95
N ASP A 78 -0.42 -2.67 7.89
CA ASP A 78 -0.98 -3.57 8.90
C ASP A 78 -0.20 -4.88 8.97
N LEU A 79 0.12 -5.45 7.80
CA LEU A 79 1.02 -6.59 7.71
C LEU A 79 2.35 -6.28 8.41
N LYS A 80 3.02 -5.17 8.10
CA LYS A 80 4.32 -4.81 8.69
C LYS A 80 4.28 -4.60 10.20
N CYS A 81 3.24 -3.95 10.70
CA CYS A 81 3.20 -3.41 12.06
C CYS A 81 2.52 -4.36 13.07
N ASN A 82 1.54 -5.15 12.62
CA ASN A 82 0.64 -5.88 13.51
C ASN A 82 0.79 -7.41 13.47
N GLY A 83 1.87 -7.96 12.91
CA GLY A 83 2.09 -9.39 13.16
C GLY A 83 3.53 -9.85 13.04
N GLY A 84 3.84 -10.93 13.77
CA GLY A 84 4.98 -11.80 13.58
C GLY A 84 6.36 -11.16 13.43
N ASN A 85 7.34 -11.99 13.07
CA ASN A 85 8.67 -11.51 12.73
C ASN A 85 8.69 -11.02 11.27
N LYS A 86 8.44 -9.73 11.06
CA LYS A 86 8.46 -9.07 9.75
C LYS A 86 9.50 -7.96 9.70
N ARG A 87 10.59 -8.15 10.44
CA ARG A 87 11.66 -7.14 10.55
C ARG A 87 12.25 -6.80 9.18
N ASN A 88 12.39 -7.78 8.31
CA ASN A 88 13.02 -7.66 6.99
C ASN A 88 12.07 -7.19 5.88
N LEU A 89 10.76 -7.16 6.14
CA LEU A 89 9.77 -6.61 5.21
C LEU A 89 9.96 -5.10 5.09
N LYS A 90 10.19 -4.61 3.88
CA LYS A 90 10.17 -3.17 3.57
C LYS A 90 8.80 -2.77 3.03
N ILE A 91 8.28 -1.65 3.50
CA ILE A 91 7.08 -1.02 2.95
C ILE A 91 7.50 0.30 2.34
N VAL A 92 7.24 0.49 1.05
CA VAL A 92 7.46 1.75 0.36
C VAL A 92 6.10 2.28 -0.08
N LEU A 93 5.72 3.46 0.41
CA LEU A 93 4.48 4.12 0.05
C LEU A 93 4.80 5.42 -0.67
N VAL A 94 4.31 5.52 -1.90
CA VAL A 94 4.45 6.70 -2.75
C VAL A 94 3.06 7.30 -2.94
N GLU A 95 2.95 8.60 -2.73
CA GLU A 95 1.73 9.35 -3.03
C GLU A 95 2.09 10.76 -3.45
N LYS A 96 1.73 11.16 -4.67
CA LYS A 96 2.07 12.48 -5.20
C LYS A 96 1.17 13.60 -4.67
N ASP A 97 -0.11 13.32 -4.42
CA ASP A 97 -1.06 14.31 -3.93
C ASP A 97 -0.76 14.63 -2.46
N VAL A 98 -0.35 15.88 -2.22
CA VAL A 98 0.07 16.37 -0.90
C VAL A 98 -1.04 16.20 0.15
N LYS A 99 -2.32 16.31 -0.23
CA LYS A 99 -3.44 16.17 0.71
C LYS A 99 -3.64 14.71 1.09
N CYS A 100 -3.61 13.80 0.13
CA CYS A 100 -3.68 12.36 0.35
C CYS A 100 -2.50 11.89 1.19
N PHE A 101 -1.28 12.32 0.86
CA PHE A 101 -0.08 12.01 1.62
C PHE A 101 -0.16 12.54 3.07
N SER A 102 -0.61 13.78 3.26
CA SER A 102 -0.82 14.35 4.60
C SER A 102 -1.87 13.58 5.41
N HIS A 103 -2.92 13.09 4.74
CA HIS A 103 -3.94 12.26 5.36
C HIS A 103 -3.38 10.88 5.74
N LEU A 104 -2.64 10.25 4.83
CA LEU A 104 -1.95 8.98 5.08
C LEU A 104 -1.07 9.06 6.32
N LYS A 105 -0.31 10.14 6.50
CA LYS A 105 0.49 10.35 7.72
C LYS A 105 -0.37 10.38 8.98
N LYS A 106 -1.52 11.07 8.96
CA LYS A 106 -2.46 11.09 10.10
C LYS A 106 -3.02 9.70 10.39
N VAL A 107 -3.39 8.94 9.35
CA VAL A 107 -3.85 7.55 9.48
C VAL A 107 -2.76 6.69 10.09
N ILE A 108 -1.51 6.82 9.64
CA ILE A 108 -0.37 6.09 10.18
C ILE A 108 -0.16 6.39 11.66
N SER A 109 -0.09 7.67 12.04
CA SER A 109 0.05 8.06 13.44
C SER A 109 -1.07 7.52 14.33
N LYS A 110 -2.30 7.49 13.81
CA LYS A 110 -3.48 7.03 14.54
C LYS A 110 -3.49 5.50 14.70
N ARG A 111 -3.24 4.74 13.63
CA ARG A 111 -3.38 3.27 13.62
C ARG A 111 -2.13 2.54 14.08
N TRP A 112 -0.96 3.05 13.72
CA TRP A 112 0.33 2.43 14.02
C TRP A 112 1.23 3.44 14.73
N PRO A 113 0.93 3.82 15.98
CA PRO A 113 1.64 4.89 16.71
C PRO A 113 3.13 4.60 16.96
N LYS A 114 3.57 3.35 16.76
CA LYS A 114 4.98 2.94 16.84
C LYS A 114 5.78 3.31 15.58
N VAL A 115 5.11 3.69 14.48
CA VAL A 115 5.76 4.12 13.25
C VAL A 115 6.24 5.56 13.43
N ASP A 116 7.56 5.73 13.38
CA ASP A 116 8.22 7.02 13.39
C ASP A 116 8.16 7.64 11.99
N ILE A 117 7.19 8.53 11.79
CA ILE A 117 6.93 9.18 10.49
C ILE A 117 8.12 10.01 10.03
N ALA A 118 8.79 10.72 10.94
CA ALA A 118 9.95 11.54 10.58
C ALA A 118 11.10 10.69 10.04
N LYS A 119 11.31 9.49 10.59
CA LYS A 119 12.25 8.51 10.02
C LYS A 119 11.77 7.92 8.70
N ALA A 120 10.46 7.68 8.57
CA ALA A 120 9.89 7.11 7.35
C ALA A 120 9.97 8.06 6.15
N GLU A 121 9.80 9.36 6.37
CA GLU A 121 10.02 10.43 5.38
C GLU A 121 11.51 10.81 5.23
N GLY A 122 12.35 10.37 6.16
CA GLY A 122 13.76 10.72 6.19
C GLY A 122 14.57 10.13 5.03
N PRO A 123 15.85 10.51 4.89
CA PRO A 123 16.70 10.06 3.79
C PRO A 123 16.76 8.53 3.67
N LEU A 124 16.60 8.02 2.45
CA LEU A 124 16.51 6.57 2.19
C LEU A 124 17.67 5.76 2.77
N ARG A 125 18.88 6.30 2.69
CA ARG A 125 20.11 5.63 3.16
C ARG A 125 20.23 5.55 4.68
N SER A 126 19.56 6.43 5.42
CA SER A 126 19.60 6.46 6.90
C SER A 126 18.37 5.83 7.55
N ASN A 127 17.34 5.53 6.76
CA ASN A 127 16.12 4.90 7.24
C ASN A 127 16.36 3.43 7.65
N ARG A 128 16.13 3.14 8.94
CA ARG A 128 16.24 1.79 9.52
C ARG A 128 14.88 1.20 9.93
N SER A 129 13.77 1.91 9.71
CA SER A 129 12.43 1.44 10.07
C SER A 129 11.90 0.39 9.08
N ASN A 130 12.50 0.32 7.89
CA ASN A 130 12.00 -0.43 6.74
C ASN A 130 10.59 0.02 6.32
N ILE A 131 10.21 1.27 6.64
CA ILE A 131 9.00 1.93 6.15
C ILE A 131 9.46 3.24 5.52
N PHE A 132 9.14 3.44 4.24
CA PHE A 132 9.54 4.59 3.45
C PHE A 132 8.29 5.31 2.95
N LEU A 133 8.18 6.60 3.24
CA LEU A 133 7.09 7.46 2.79
C LEU A 133 7.67 8.49 1.82
N MET A 134 7.11 8.57 0.62
CA MET A 134 7.58 9.47 -0.42
C MET A 134 6.41 10.29 -0.96
N ASN A 135 6.53 11.62 -0.93
CA ASN A 135 5.60 12.53 -1.59
C ASN A 135 6.24 13.11 -2.85
N VAL A 136 6.27 12.28 -3.90
CA VAL A 136 6.97 12.57 -5.16
C VAL A 136 6.17 11.98 -6.32
N GLU A 137 6.48 12.41 -7.54
CA GLU A 137 5.95 11.82 -8.76
C GLU A 137 6.55 10.43 -9.03
N LEU A 138 5.88 9.66 -9.90
CA LEU A 138 6.24 8.26 -10.16
C LEU A 138 7.69 8.09 -10.64
N ASP A 139 8.17 8.91 -11.57
CA ASP A 139 9.52 8.78 -12.13
C ASP A 139 10.62 9.02 -11.07
N GLU A 140 10.39 10.00 -10.20
CA GLU A 140 11.27 10.28 -9.07
C GLU A 140 11.20 9.15 -8.04
N ALA A 141 10.00 8.63 -7.76
CA ALA A 141 9.82 7.49 -6.87
C ALA A 141 10.59 6.26 -7.36
N LEU A 142 10.50 5.92 -8.66
CA LEU A 142 11.20 4.78 -9.25
C LEU A 142 12.73 4.97 -9.16
N SER A 143 13.22 6.18 -9.42
CA SER A 143 14.64 6.53 -9.28
C SER A 143 15.14 6.39 -7.83
N ASN A 144 14.31 6.76 -6.87
CA ASN A 144 14.58 6.61 -5.44
C ASN A 144 14.53 5.14 -5.00
N ILE A 145 13.54 4.38 -5.45
CA ILE A 145 13.36 2.96 -5.16
C ILE A 145 14.52 2.12 -5.69
N ALA A 146 15.07 2.46 -6.85
CA ALA A 146 16.21 1.77 -7.45
C ALA A 146 17.48 1.79 -6.56
N GLN A 147 17.56 2.72 -5.60
CA GLN A 147 18.66 2.81 -4.64
C GLN A 147 18.47 1.91 -3.41
N LEU A 148 17.32 1.27 -3.25
CA LEU A 148 16.99 0.42 -2.11
C LEU A 148 17.30 -1.04 -2.40
N HIS A 149 17.89 -1.74 -1.43
CA HIS A 149 17.98 -3.20 -1.48
C HIS A 149 16.65 -3.84 -1.08
N LEU A 150 15.77 -4.05 -2.07
CA LEU A 150 14.41 -4.54 -1.83
C LEU A 150 14.32 -6.07 -1.68
N GLY A 151 15.13 -6.83 -2.40
CA GLY A 151 15.00 -8.28 -2.51
C GLY A 151 13.74 -8.67 -3.28
N ASN A 152 13.02 -9.71 -2.83
CA ASN A 152 11.78 -10.12 -3.47
C ASN A 152 10.72 -9.04 -3.28
N SER A 153 10.18 -8.52 -4.37
CA SER A 153 9.41 -7.26 -4.33
C SER A 153 8.07 -7.41 -5.02
N LEU A 154 7.04 -6.83 -4.40
CA LEU A 154 5.70 -6.70 -4.97
C LEU A 154 5.44 -5.22 -5.25
N PHE A 155 5.21 -4.90 -6.52
CA PHE A 155 4.79 -3.57 -6.93
C PHE A 155 3.28 -3.57 -7.09
N PHE A 156 2.61 -2.70 -6.35
CA PHE A 156 1.20 -2.44 -6.47
C PHE A 156 1.00 -1.07 -7.12
N PHE A 157 0.32 -1.08 -8.26
CA PHE A 157 -0.04 0.10 -9.02
C PHE A 157 -1.53 0.00 -9.36
N ASP A 158 -2.31 0.99 -8.94
CA ASP A 158 -3.73 1.08 -9.28
C ASP A 158 -3.91 2.10 -10.43
N PRO A 159 -3.83 1.67 -11.71
CA PRO A 159 -3.90 2.57 -12.85
C PRO A 159 -5.24 3.30 -12.94
N LEU A 160 -6.31 2.78 -12.33
CA LEU A 160 -7.65 3.37 -12.40
C LEU A 160 -7.75 4.69 -11.62
N ARG A 161 -6.80 4.98 -10.74
CA ARG A 161 -6.66 6.31 -10.09
C ARG A 161 -5.87 7.30 -10.93
N SER A 162 -5.14 6.83 -11.93
CA SER A 162 -4.31 7.64 -12.82
C SER A 162 -5.10 8.22 -14.00
N VAL A 163 -6.34 7.75 -14.23
CA VAL A 163 -7.22 8.22 -15.31
C VAL A 163 -8.14 9.31 -14.76
N THR A 164 -7.91 10.56 -15.17
CA THR A 164 -8.90 11.64 -14.97
C THR A 164 -10.17 11.28 -15.75
N TYR A 165 -11.32 11.28 -15.07
CA TYR A 165 -12.63 10.84 -15.56
C TYR A 165 -13.10 11.47 -16.90
N GLU A 166 -12.40 12.47 -17.42
CA GLU A 166 -12.67 13.11 -18.71
C GLU A 166 -12.36 12.21 -19.93
N THR A 167 -11.62 11.11 -19.78
CA THR A 167 -11.16 10.28 -20.91
C THR A 167 -12.07 9.09 -21.28
N VAL A 168 -13.20 8.89 -20.58
CA VAL A 168 -14.18 7.88 -20.99
C VAL A 168 -15.33 8.60 -21.67
N GLU A 169 -15.27 8.69 -23.01
CA GLU A 169 -16.41 9.11 -23.83
C GLU A 169 -17.63 8.23 -23.51
N LYS A 170 -18.79 8.88 -23.34
CA LYS A 170 -20.08 8.22 -23.10
C LYS A 170 -20.67 7.63 -24.37
#